data_AF-X0PID0-F1
#
_entry.id   AF-X0PID0-F1
#
_cell.length_a   1.000
_cell.length_b   1.000
_cell.length_c   1.000
_cell.angle_alpha   90.00
_cell.angle_beta   90.00
_cell.angle_gamma   90.00
#
_symmetry.space_group_name_H-M   'P 1'
#
loop_
_entity.id
_entity.type
_entity.pdbx_description
1 polymer ?
#
loop_
_entity_poly.entity_id
_entity_poly.type
_entity_poly.pdbx_seq_one_letter_code
_entity_poly.pdbx_strand_id
1 'polypeptide(L)'
;MSNAKSYIESVKDTIQRRDPNQTEFQEAVFTVLDTLEPVLDAHPEYVKANLLARLVEPERAIQFRVPWQSDDGQFHVNRGFRVQFNSAIGPYKGGLRLHPSVNLDVVKFLGFEQILKNSLTGLPIGGAKGGSDFDPKGKSDSEVMRFCQSFMTELQRHIGPDLDVPAGDIGVGGREIGFLFGAYKRLNGYQNGVLTGKGLTFGGSLARTEATGFGLLYYTHAMLKALGDTLTNKKIKISGAGNVATYAIQKATEYGATVITCSDFDGYVYDPNGIDYQVVKQIKEVERGRIKEYAQRLRRRNIMKALFGILIQIMILHYRARPKMKSVRIRRN
;
A
#
# COMPACT_ATOMS: atom_id res chain seq x y z
N MET A 1 2.25 -25.38 28.16
CA MET A 1 2.51 -24.37 27.12
C MET A 1 3.89 -23.77 27.40
N SER A 2 4.69 -23.44 26.37
CA SER A 2 5.95 -22.72 26.56
C SER A 2 5.68 -21.34 27.18
N ASN A 3 6.66 -20.78 27.89
CA ASN A 3 6.55 -19.42 28.43
C ASN A 3 6.27 -18.41 27.31
N ALA A 4 6.91 -18.58 26.14
CA ALA A 4 6.68 -17.78 24.95
C ALA A 4 5.23 -17.86 24.46
N LYS A 5 4.66 -19.06 24.34
CA LYS A 5 3.28 -19.24 23.87
C LYS A 5 2.27 -18.64 24.84
N SER A 6 2.41 -18.88 26.13
CA SER A 6 1.54 -18.27 27.14
C SER A 6 1.63 -16.74 27.13
N TYR A 7 2.81 -16.19 26.90
CA TYR A 7 2.99 -14.75 26.72
C TYR A 7 2.29 -14.22 25.47
N ILE A 8 2.47 -14.86 24.30
CA ILE A 8 1.78 -14.49 23.06
C ILE A 8 0.26 -14.48 23.26
N GLU A 9 -0.32 -15.55 23.84
CA GLU A 9 -1.76 -15.61 24.08
C GLU A 9 -2.23 -14.47 25.02
N SER A 10 -1.47 -14.15 26.07
CA SER A 10 -1.82 -13.04 26.97
C SER A 10 -1.84 -11.67 26.25
N VAL A 11 -0.96 -11.47 25.26
CA VAL A 11 -0.93 -10.27 24.42
C VAL A 11 -2.15 -10.25 23.49
N LYS A 12 -2.50 -11.38 22.86
CA LYS A 12 -3.70 -11.51 22.02
C LYS A 12 -4.98 -11.22 22.81
N ASP A 13 -5.13 -11.80 24.00
CA ASP A 13 -6.26 -11.57 24.89
C ASP A 13 -6.39 -10.08 25.25
N THR A 14 -5.27 -9.40 25.49
CA THR A 14 -5.24 -7.97 25.76
C THR A 14 -5.72 -7.15 24.56
N ILE A 15 -5.28 -7.49 23.35
CA ILE A 15 -5.72 -6.83 22.11
C ILE A 15 -7.22 -7.04 21.91
N GLN A 16 -7.72 -8.27 22.02
CA GLN A 16 -9.16 -8.55 21.86
C GLN A 16 -10.02 -7.76 22.84
N ARG A 17 -9.55 -7.58 24.08
CA ARG A 17 -10.26 -6.79 25.09
C ARG A 17 -10.22 -5.28 24.81
N ARG A 18 -9.10 -4.74 24.33
CA ARG A 18 -8.95 -3.30 24.07
C ARG A 18 -9.58 -2.86 22.74
N ASP A 19 -9.46 -3.70 21.72
CA ASP A 19 -9.84 -3.42 20.34
C ASP A 19 -10.77 -4.52 19.76
N PRO A 20 -11.89 -4.87 20.43
CA PRO A 20 -12.70 -6.06 20.10
C PRO A 20 -13.25 -6.08 18.66
N ASN A 21 -13.46 -4.90 18.07
CA ASN A 21 -14.07 -4.74 16.75
C ASN A 21 -13.07 -4.28 15.68
N GLN A 22 -11.77 -4.46 15.91
CA GLN A 22 -10.73 -4.12 14.93
C GLN A 22 -10.18 -5.41 14.30
N THR A 23 -10.98 -6.00 13.41
CA THR A 23 -10.75 -7.34 12.86
C THR A 23 -9.51 -7.40 11.98
N GLU A 24 -9.30 -6.40 11.13
CA GLU A 24 -8.15 -6.34 10.23
C GLU A 24 -6.85 -6.18 11.01
N PHE A 25 -6.87 -5.36 12.06
CA PHE A 25 -5.73 -5.17 12.96
C PHE A 25 -5.41 -6.45 13.74
N GLN A 26 -6.42 -7.10 14.32
CA GLN A 26 -6.25 -8.37 15.03
C GLN A 26 -5.68 -9.45 14.11
N GLU A 27 -6.21 -9.62 12.90
CA GLU A 27 -5.73 -10.63 11.95
C GLU A 27 -4.24 -10.44 11.63
N ALA A 28 -3.84 -9.20 11.31
CA ALA A 28 -2.45 -8.90 10.97
C ALA A 28 -1.50 -9.09 12.15
N VAL A 29 -1.87 -8.61 13.34
CA VAL A 29 -1.05 -8.77 14.54
C VAL A 29 -0.94 -10.24 14.92
N PHE A 30 -2.04 -10.99 14.98
CA PHE A 30 -2.02 -12.38 15.42
C PHE A 30 -1.22 -13.25 14.47
N THR A 31 -1.36 -13.03 13.16
CA THR A 31 -0.54 -13.70 12.14
C THR A 31 0.96 -13.51 12.40
N VAL A 32 1.39 -12.29 12.74
CA VAL A 32 2.80 -12.04 13.07
C VAL A 32 3.18 -12.69 14.39
N LEU A 33 2.40 -12.47 15.45
CA LEU A 33 2.72 -13.00 16.79
C LEU A 33 2.89 -14.52 16.77
N ASP A 34 2.06 -15.23 16.01
CA ASP A 34 2.14 -16.69 15.85
C ASP A 34 3.43 -17.18 15.19
N THR A 35 4.13 -16.32 14.44
CA THR A 35 5.44 -16.66 13.86
C THR A 35 6.62 -16.41 14.80
N LEU A 36 6.40 -15.71 15.92
CA LEU A 36 7.48 -15.24 16.80
C LEU A 36 7.82 -16.20 17.95
N GLU A 37 7.05 -17.27 18.17
CA GLU A 37 7.32 -18.24 19.24
C GLU A 37 8.78 -18.71 19.28
N PRO A 38 9.41 -19.16 18.16
CA PRO A 38 10.80 -19.61 18.18
C PRO A 38 11.80 -18.53 18.61
N VAL A 39 11.53 -17.26 18.27
CA VAL A 39 12.40 -16.13 18.62
C VAL A 39 12.28 -15.82 20.11
N LEU A 40 11.08 -15.87 20.67
CA LEU A 40 10.85 -15.62 22.10
C LEU A 40 11.40 -16.74 22.99
N ASP A 41 11.34 -17.99 22.53
CA ASP A 41 11.97 -19.12 23.22
C ASP A 41 13.50 -18.96 23.25
N ALA A 42 14.11 -18.49 22.15
CA ALA A 42 15.53 -18.21 22.07
C ALA A 42 15.96 -16.95 22.86
N HIS A 43 15.06 -15.99 23.04
CA HIS A 43 15.31 -14.68 23.65
C HIS A 43 14.32 -14.36 24.79
N PRO A 44 14.43 -15.06 25.95
CA PRO A 44 13.51 -14.87 27.08
C PRO A 44 13.54 -13.46 27.67
N GLU A 45 14.61 -12.68 27.45
CA GLU A 45 14.71 -11.28 27.80
C GLU A 45 13.62 -10.41 27.14
N TYR A 46 13.16 -10.77 25.94
CA TYR A 46 12.08 -10.05 25.25
C TYR A 46 10.73 -10.27 25.93
N VAL A 47 10.50 -11.46 26.49
CA VAL A 47 9.32 -11.77 27.30
C VAL A 47 9.37 -10.98 28.61
N LYS A 48 10.52 -11.01 29.30
CA LYS A 48 10.73 -10.27 30.57
C LYS A 48 10.53 -8.77 30.40
N ALA A 49 10.95 -8.20 29.27
CA ALA A 49 10.80 -6.79 28.94
C ALA A 49 9.41 -6.42 28.38
N ASN A 50 8.46 -7.37 28.35
CA ASN A 50 7.11 -7.20 27.79
C ASN A 50 7.14 -6.56 26.38
N LEU A 51 8.06 -7.03 25.53
CA LEU A 51 8.39 -6.36 24.27
C LEU A 51 7.22 -6.36 23.28
N LEU A 52 6.61 -7.53 23.05
CA LEU A 52 5.46 -7.65 22.14
C LEU A 52 4.27 -6.78 22.55
N ALA A 53 3.94 -6.69 23.84
CA ALA A 53 2.85 -5.81 24.28
C ALA A 53 3.10 -4.33 23.95
N ARG A 54 4.36 -3.89 23.99
CA ARG A 54 4.75 -2.53 23.56
C ARG A 54 4.79 -2.37 22.04
N LEU A 55 5.16 -3.42 21.32
CA LEU A 55 5.24 -3.41 19.85
C LEU A 55 3.86 -3.31 19.19
N VAL A 56 2.85 -3.98 19.76
CA VAL A 56 1.49 -4.05 19.20
C VAL A 56 0.60 -2.86 19.59
N GLU A 57 0.99 -2.08 20.59
CA GLU A 57 0.27 -0.85 20.97
C GLU A 57 0.92 0.35 20.26
N PRO A 58 0.19 1.12 19.44
CA PRO A 58 0.77 2.29 18.79
C PRO A 58 1.30 3.30 19.81
N GLU A 59 2.50 3.85 19.56
CA GLU A 59 3.04 4.95 20.37
C GLU A 59 2.08 6.16 20.41
N ARG A 60 1.38 6.43 19.29
CA ARG A 60 0.31 7.43 19.22
C ARG A 60 -0.69 7.14 18.12
N ALA A 61 -1.98 7.35 18.41
CA ALA A 61 -3.06 7.30 17.41
C ALA A 61 -3.87 8.59 17.45
N ILE A 62 -3.86 9.35 16.35
CA ILE A 62 -4.48 10.66 16.24
C ILE A 62 -5.69 10.52 15.31
N GLN A 63 -6.87 10.91 15.80
CA GLN A 63 -8.11 11.00 15.04
C GLN A 63 -8.63 12.43 15.10
N PHE A 64 -8.97 13.01 13.96
CA PHE A 64 -9.37 14.41 13.88
C PHE A 64 -10.46 14.66 12.84
N ARG A 65 -11.15 15.80 12.99
CA ARG A 65 -12.20 16.25 12.07
C ARG A 65 -11.58 17.01 10.89
N VAL A 66 -12.10 16.79 9.68
CA VAL A 66 -11.66 17.47 8.46
C VAL A 66 -12.87 18.11 7.76
N PRO A 67 -13.20 19.38 8.09
CA PRO A 67 -14.29 20.10 7.43
C PRO A 67 -13.83 20.72 6.11
N TRP A 68 -14.63 20.66 5.05
CA TRP A 68 -14.32 21.26 3.74
C TRP A 68 -15.59 21.62 2.98
N GLN A 69 -15.47 22.42 1.92
CA GLN A 69 -16.59 22.86 1.09
C GLN A 69 -16.48 22.31 -0.33
N SER A 70 -17.56 21.74 -0.88
CA SER A 70 -17.63 21.29 -2.28
C SER A 70 -17.82 22.46 -3.25
N ASP A 71 -17.70 22.19 -4.56
CA ASP A 71 -17.81 23.25 -5.59
C ASP A 71 -19.22 23.86 -5.67
N ASP A 72 -20.25 23.14 -5.22
CA ASP A 72 -21.64 23.62 -5.09
C ASP A 72 -21.91 24.42 -3.80
N GLY A 73 -20.86 24.67 -3.00
CA GLY A 73 -20.94 25.42 -1.75
C GLY A 73 -21.40 24.61 -0.52
N GLN A 74 -21.67 23.31 -0.64
CA GLN A 74 -22.07 22.48 0.50
C GLN A 74 -20.88 22.18 1.42
N PHE A 75 -21.15 22.14 2.73
CA PHE A 75 -20.15 21.81 3.73
C PHE A 75 -20.17 20.32 4.05
N HIS A 76 -18.99 19.71 4.04
CA HIS A 76 -18.77 18.29 4.32
C HIS A 76 -17.83 18.12 5.51
N VAL A 77 -17.96 16.98 6.18
CA VAL A 77 -17.08 16.59 7.27
C VAL A 77 -16.62 15.16 7.05
N ASN A 78 -15.30 14.99 7.06
CA ASN A 78 -14.66 13.68 7.01
C ASN A 78 -13.81 13.47 8.27
N ARG A 79 -13.43 12.21 8.51
CA ARG A 79 -12.53 11.84 9.59
C ARG A 79 -11.12 11.65 9.06
N GLY A 80 -10.15 12.28 9.70
CA GLY A 80 -8.73 12.11 9.45
C GLY A 80 -8.06 11.24 10.52
N PHE A 81 -7.03 10.51 10.11
CA PHE A 81 -6.27 9.60 10.97
C PHE A 81 -4.77 9.73 10.74
N ARG A 82 -3.98 9.63 11.82
CA ARG A 82 -2.55 9.33 11.78
C ARG A 82 -2.17 8.43 12.96
N VAL A 83 -1.81 7.19 12.67
CA VAL A 83 -1.29 6.21 13.64
C VAL A 83 0.23 6.17 13.48
N GLN A 84 0.90 6.73 14.47
CA GLN A 84 2.35 6.74 14.65
C GLN A 84 2.70 5.52 15.51
N PHE A 85 3.00 4.41 14.84
CA PHE A 85 2.96 3.10 15.49
C PHE A 85 4.25 2.84 16.26
N ASN A 86 5.41 2.94 15.61
CA ASN A 86 6.69 2.70 16.26
C ASN A 86 7.80 3.58 15.67
N SER A 87 8.63 4.17 16.54
CA SER A 87 9.75 5.06 16.17
C SER A 87 11.13 4.51 16.54
N ALA A 88 11.23 3.22 16.93
CA ALA A 88 12.45 2.65 17.50
C ALA A 88 13.67 2.71 16.56
N ILE A 89 13.45 2.67 15.25
CA ILE A 89 14.53 2.69 14.24
C ILE A 89 14.59 4.00 13.43
N GLY A 90 13.82 5.02 13.79
CA GLY A 90 13.80 6.32 13.12
C GLY A 90 12.41 6.96 13.06
N PRO A 91 12.24 8.07 12.33
CA PRO A 91 10.97 8.79 12.23
C PRO A 91 9.84 7.89 11.74
N TYR A 92 8.63 8.14 12.22
CA TYR A 92 7.45 7.43 11.76
C TYR A 92 7.33 7.53 10.23
N LYS A 93 7.14 6.40 9.54
CA LYS A 93 7.08 6.39 8.08
C LYS A 93 5.92 5.54 7.57
N GLY A 94 5.06 6.17 6.77
CA GLY A 94 4.10 5.45 5.95
C GLY A 94 3.01 6.31 5.33
N GLY A 95 2.33 5.73 4.35
CA GLY A 95 1.42 6.45 3.45
C GLY A 95 0.14 6.98 4.09
N LEU A 96 -0.54 7.87 3.37
CA LEU A 96 -1.88 8.37 3.62
C LEU A 96 -2.84 7.75 2.61
N ARG A 97 -3.95 7.17 3.07
CA ARG A 97 -5.00 6.59 2.22
C ARG A 97 -6.27 7.43 2.25
N LEU A 98 -6.80 7.81 1.09
CA LEU A 98 -8.11 8.46 0.96
C LEU A 98 -9.07 7.48 0.29
N HIS A 99 -9.94 6.87 1.09
CA HIS A 99 -10.91 5.89 0.61
C HIS A 99 -12.07 5.78 1.60
N PRO A 100 -13.33 5.63 1.14
CA PRO A 100 -14.51 5.57 2.02
C PRO A 100 -14.51 4.41 3.03
N SER A 101 -13.67 3.40 2.84
CA SER A 101 -13.52 2.28 3.79
C SER A 101 -12.48 2.54 4.89
N VAL A 102 -11.81 3.68 4.91
CA VAL A 102 -10.77 3.97 5.92
C VAL A 102 -11.42 4.21 7.29
N ASN A 103 -10.99 3.44 8.28
CA ASN A 103 -11.34 3.58 9.68
C ASN A 103 -10.08 3.33 10.55
N LEU A 104 -10.20 3.44 11.88
CA LEU A 104 -9.04 3.26 12.77
C LEU A 104 -8.44 1.86 12.70
N ASP A 105 -9.28 0.83 12.54
CA ASP A 105 -8.87 -0.57 12.40
C ASP A 105 -7.91 -0.74 11.21
N VAL A 106 -8.36 -0.33 10.02
CA VAL A 106 -7.58 -0.39 8.78
C VAL A 106 -6.27 0.40 8.89
N VAL A 107 -6.28 1.57 9.54
CA VAL A 107 -5.06 2.38 9.70
C VAL A 107 -4.09 1.74 10.70
N LYS A 108 -4.58 1.13 11.79
CA LYS A 108 -3.74 0.39 12.74
C LYS A 108 -3.13 -0.85 12.10
N PHE A 109 -3.94 -1.66 11.42
CA PHE A 109 -3.49 -2.80 10.62
C PHE A 109 -2.32 -2.41 9.71
N LEU A 110 -2.54 -1.43 8.83
CA LEU A 110 -1.53 -1.01 7.87
C LEU A 110 -0.32 -0.38 8.56
N GLY A 111 -0.51 0.32 9.68
CA GLY A 111 0.56 0.92 10.47
C GLY A 111 1.46 -0.12 11.13
N PHE A 112 0.88 -1.20 11.64
CA PHE A 112 1.61 -2.31 12.24
C PHE A 112 2.49 -3.03 11.22
N GLU A 113 1.93 -3.43 10.07
CA GLU A 113 2.73 -4.05 9.00
C GLU A 113 3.85 -3.12 8.51
N GLN A 114 3.62 -1.81 8.52
CA GLN A 114 4.60 -0.82 8.09
C GLN A 114 5.84 -0.81 8.98
N ILE A 115 5.75 -1.16 10.27
CA ILE A 115 6.91 -1.30 11.17
C ILE A 115 7.87 -2.35 10.61
N LEU A 116 7.35 -3.56 10.40
CA LEU A 116 8.15 -4.71 9.98
C LEU A 116 8.68 -4.50 8.57
N LYS A 117 7.82 -4.02 7.66
CA LYS A 117 8.20 -3.71 6.29
C LYS A 117 9.34 -2.70 6.22
N ASN A 118 9.27 -1.63 7.02
CA ASN A 118 10.29 -0.59 7.00
C ASN A 118 11.60 -1.07 7.64
N SER A 119 11.51 -1.83 8.73
CA SER A 119 12.66 -2.49 9.36
C SER A 119 13.42 -3.39 8.38
N LEU A 120 12.72 -4.15 7.53
CA LEU A 120 13.34 -5.03 6.53
C LEU A 120 14.12 -4.29 5.43
N THR A 121 13.95 -2.98 5.29
CA THR A 121 14.73 -2.19 4.33
C THR A 121 16.16 -1.92 4.80
N GLY A 122 16.45 -2.07 6.09
CA GLY A 122 17.72 -1.67 6.71
C GLY A 122 17.92 -0.15 6.82
N LEU A 123 16.93 0.65 6.43
CA LEU A 123 16.96 2.12 6.52
C LEU A 123 16.40 2.59 7.87
N PRO A 124 16.81 3.78 8.35
CA PRO A 124 16.38 4.31 9.64
C PRO A 124 14.99 4.94 9.58
N ILE A 125 13.95 4.11 9.43
CA ILE A 125 12.56 4.54 9.27
C ILE A 125 11.60 3.67 10.10
N GLY A 126 10.89 4.29 11.04
CA GLY A 126 9.87 3.66 11.86
C GLY A 126 8.58 3.33 11.09
N GLY A 127 7.53 2.88 11.78
CA GLY A 127 6.26 2.47 11.16
C GLY A 127 5.09 3.41 11.49
N ALA A 128 4.32 3.80 10.47
CA ALA A 128 3.10 4.56 10.64
C ALA A 128 2.13 4.42 9.47
N LYS A 129 0.89 4.84 9.68
CA LYS A 129 -0.09 5.01 8.60
C LYS A 129 -1.05 6.14 8.91
N GLY A 130 -1.68 6.71 7.89
CA GLY A 130 -2.78 7.63 8.08
C GLY A 130 -3.73 7.64 6.90
N GLY A 131 -4.65 8.58 6.91
CA GLY A 131 -5.65 8.68 5.85
C GLY A 131 -6.94 9.35 6.29
N SER A 132 -7.95 9.19 5.46
CA SER A 132 -9.31 9.67 5.72
C SER A 132 -10.34 8.82 4.98
N ASP A 133 -11.55 8.79 5.52
CA ASP A 133 -12.76 8.24 4.87
C ASP A 133 -13.25 9.09 3.67
N PHE A 134 -12.52 10.15 3.30
CA PHE A 134 -12.78 10.94 2.11
C PHE A 134 -12.64 10.12 0.82
N ASP A 135 -13.66 10.19 -0.05
CA ASP A 135 -13.62 9.59 -1.38
C ASP A 135 -13.20 10.62 -2.44
N PRO A 136 -11.96 10.54 -2.99
CA PRO A 136 -11.49 11.43 -4.03
C PRO A 136 -12.13 11.16 -5.41
N LYS A 137 -12.87 10.05 -5.57
CA LYS A 137 -13.53 9.72 -6.83
C LYS A 137 -14.65 10.71 -7.12
N GLY A 138 -14.69 11.19 -8.37
CA GLY A 138 -15.67 12.15 -8.84
C GLY A 138 -15.49 13.58 -8.31
N LYS A 139 -14.43 13.85 -7.54
CA LYS A 139 -14.12 15.18 -7.03
C LYS A 139 -13.30 15.99 -8.02
N SER A 140 -13.55 17.30 -8.06
CA SER A 140 -12.71 18.22 -8.83
C SER A 140 -11.33 18.37 -8.21
N ASP A 141 -10.36 18.88 -8.97
CA ASP A 141 -9.04 19.20 -8.43
C ASP A 141 -9.13 20.23 -7.29
N SER A 142 -10.06 21.17 -7.38
CA SER A 142 -10.30 22.20 -6.36
C SER A 142 -10.87 21.62 -5.07
N GLU A 143 -11.81 20.68 -5.16
CA GLU A 143 -12.36 19.97 -3.99
C GLU A 143 -11.28 19.16 -3.27
N VAL A 144 -10.47 18.41 -4.02
CA VAL A 144 -9.37 17.62 -3.45
C VAL A 144 -8.31 18.54 -2.83
N MET A 145 -8.02 19.68 -3.45
CA MET A 145 -7.11 20.69 -2.89
C MET A 145 -7.64 21.25 -1.56
N ARG A 146 -8.90 21.66 -1.50
CA ARG A 146 -9.53 22.18 -0.26
C ARG A 146 -9.56 21.13 0.84
N PHE A 147 -9.87 19.88 0.49
CA PHE A 147 -9.79 18.76 1.42
C PHE A 147 -8.35 18.57 1.95
N CYS A 148 -7.35 18.51 1.07
CA CYS A 148 -5.94 18.33 1.47
C CYS A 148 -5.44 19.47 2.37
N GLN A 149 -5.86 20.71 2.09
CA GLN A 149 -5.52 21.88 2.92
C GLN A 149 -6.16 21.78 4.30
N SER A 150 -7.45 21.42 4.39
CA SER A 150 -8.14 21.20 5.66
C SER A 150 -7.49 20.06 6.46
N PHE A 151 -7.19 18.95 5.80
CA PHE A 151 -6.51 17.80 6.40
C PHE A 151 -5.13 18.18 6.96
N MET A 152 -4.34 18.93 6.19
CA MET A 152 -2.99 19.35 6.60
C MET A 152 -3.02 20.43 7.68
N THR A 153 -4.09 21.22 7.80
CA THR A 153 -4.24 22.22 8.87
C THR A 153 -4.15 21.58 10.26
N GLU A 154 -4.65 20.34 10.40
CA GLU A 154 -4.48 19.57 11.63
C GLU A 154 -3.23 18.68 11.60
N LEU A 155 -3.01 17.90 10.53
CA LEU A 155 -1.92 16.92 10.49
C LEU A 155 -0.53 17.56 10.71
N GLN A 156 -0.32 18.79 10.25
CA GLN A 156 0.99 19.43 10.23
C GLN A 156 1.70 19.44 11.59
N ARG A 157 0.97 19.62 12.70
CA ARG A 157 1.55 19.73 14.05
C ARG A 157 2.06 18.40 14.59
N HIS A 158 1.73 17.30 13.91
CA HIS A 158 2.06 15.94 14.28
C HIS A 158 3.14 15.34 13.38
N ILE A 159 3.59 16.06 12.35
CA ILE A 159 4.57 15.55 11.36
C ILE A 159 5.76 16.50 11.21
N GLY A 160 6.86 15.94 10.72
CA GLY A 160 8.11 16.68 10.54
C GLY A 160 9.22 15.78 10.01
N PRO A 161 10.29 16.33 9.43
CA PRO A 161 11.38 15.56 8.82
C PRO A 161 11.96 14.47 9.72
N ASP A 162 12.14 14.78 11.01
CA ASP A 162 12.72 13.88 12.01
C ASP A 162 11.68 13.32 12.98
N LEU A 163 10.39 13.57 12.73
CA LEU A 163 9.28 13.10 13.56
C LEU A 163 8.45 12.05 12.82
N ASP A 164 7.78 12.46 11.75
CA ASP A 164 6.87 11.61 10.97
C ASP A 164 6.84 12.11 9.52
N VAL A 165 7.11 11.21 8.58
CA VAL A 165 7.21 11.51 7.16
C VAL A 165 6.15 10.71 6.39
N PRO A 166 4.98 11.30 6.10
CA PRO A 166 3.95 10.62 5.30
C PRO A 166 4.34 10.43 3.82
N ALA A 167 3.49 9.71 3.08
CA ALA A 167 3.65 9.46 1.64
C ALA A 167 2.28 9.20 0.99
N GLY A 168 2.26 8.95 -0.32
CA GLY A 168 1.06 8.49 -1.02
C GLY A 168 0.68 7.04 -0.71
N ASP A 169 -0.60 6.74 -0.86
CA ASP A 169 -1.23 5.40 -0.86
C ASP A 169 -2.49 5.47 -1.77
N ILE A 170 -3.42 4.52 -1.66
CA ILE A 170 -4.69 4.56 -2.42
C ILE A 170 -5.40 5.91 -2.18
N GLY A 171 -5.75 6.59 -3.26
CA GLY A 171 -6.40 7.90 -3.22
C GLY A 171 -5.47 9.10 -2.95
N VAL A 172 -4.16 8.87 -2.73
CA VAL A 172 -3.15 9.93 -2.54
C VAL A 172 -1.99 9.71 -3.50
N GLY A 173 -2.06 10.35 -4.66
CA GLY A 173 -1.00 10.37 -5.66
C GLY A 173 -0.15 11.64 -5.60
N GLY A 174 0.60 11.90 -6.68
CA GLY A 174 1.45 13.10 -6.78
C GLY A 174 0.68 14.42 -6.67
N ARG A 175 -0.58 14.46 -7.15
CA ARG A 175 -1.48 15.62 -7.03
C ARG A 175 -1.75 15.95 -5.56
N GLU A 176 -2.25 14.97 -4.80
CA GLU A 176 -2.55 15.14 -3.37
C GLU A 176 -1.29 15.46 -2.58
N ILE A 177 -0.16 14.78 -2.85
CA ILE A 177 1.12 15.09 -2.20
C ILE A 177 1.56 16.54 -2.48
N GLY A 178 1.34 17.05 -3.70
CA GLY A 178 1.59 18.45 -4.03
C GLY A 178 0.75 19.41 -3.18
N PHE A 179 -0.56 19.16 -3.06
CA PHE A 179 -1.45 19.99 -2.24
C PHE A 179 -1.12 19.91 -0.75
N LEU A 180 -0.87 18.72 -0.22
CA LEU A 180 -0.48 18.48 1.17
C LEU A 180 0.85 19.15 1.49
N PHE A 181 1.87 19.00 0.64
CA PHE A 181 3.17 19.65 0.82
C PHE A 181 3.06 21.17 0.73
N GLY A 182 2.27 21.69 -0.22
CA GLY A 182 2.01 23.12 -0.35
C GLY A 182 1.35 23.72 0.89
N ALA A 183 0.34 23.03 1.45
CA ALA A 183 -0.32 23.42 2.69
C ALA A 183 0.63 23.37 3.89
N TYR A 184 1.42 22.29 4.02
CA TYR A 184 2.43 22.18 5.07
C TYR A 184 3.44 23.32 4.99
N LYS A 185 3.98 23.59 3.80
CA LYS A 185 4.95 24.66 3.56
C LYS A 185 4.39 26.03 3.94
N ARG A 186 3.12 26.28 3.66
CA ARG A 186 2.45 27.54 4.02
C ARG A 186 2.36 27.74 5.53
N LEU A 187 2.15 26.66 6.29
CA LEU A 187 1.94 26.71 7.74
C LEU A 187 3.25 26.66 8.54
N ASN A 188 4.29 26.01 8.03
CA ASN A 188 5.53 25.72 8.76
C ASN A 188 6.82 26.22 8.10
N GLY A 189 6.73 26.82 6.91
CA GLY A 189 7.90 27.11 6.08
C GLY A 189 8.41 25.87 5.32
N TYR A 190 9.50 26.05 4.58
CA TYR A 190 10.03 24.99 3.71
C TYR A 190 10.81 23.93 4.47
N GLN A 191 10.29 22.70 4.49
CA GLN A 191 10.98 21.52 5.02
C GLN A 191 10.86 20.36 4.03
N ASN A 192 11.91 20.15 3.22
CA ASN A 192 11.87 19.19 2.11
C ASN A 192 11.57 17.75 2.57
N GLY A 193 12.05 17.36 3.76
CA GLY A 193 11.98 15.98 4.27
C GLY A 193 10.61 15.53 4.78
N VAL A 194 9.62 16.42 4.91
CA VAL A 194 8.34 16.11 5.59
C VAL A 194 7.45 15.13 4.81
N LEU A 195 7.56 15.05 3.49
CA LEU A 195 6.77 14.16 2.64
C LEU A 195 7.63 13.50 1.57
N THR A 196 7.38 12.20 1.32
CA THR A 196 7.91 11.50 0.13
C THR A 196 6.84 11.31 -0.94
N GLY A 197 7.27 11.05 -2.18
CA GLY A 197 6.36 11.03 -3.34
C GLY A 197 6.07 12.41 -3.94
N LYS A 198 6.91 13.41 -3.62
CA LYS A 198 6.88 14.74 -4.21
C LYS A 198 7.27 14.70 -5.69
N GLY A 199 6.87 15.72 -6.45
CA GLY A 199 7.28 15.90 -7.84
C GLY A 199 8.76 16.28 -7.95
N LEU A 200 9.39 15.91 -9.06
CA LEU A 200 10.84 16.06 -9.26
C LEU A 200 11.31 17.51 -9.11
N THR A 201 10.53 18.47 -9.59
CA THR A 201 10.86 19.91 -9.54
C THR A 201 10.80 20.53 -8.14
N PHE A 202 10.32 19.79 -7.14
CA PHE A 202 10.20 20.28 -5.76
C PHE A 202 10.65 19.24 -4.71
N GLY A 203 11.74 18.51 -5.00
CA GLY A 203 12.39 17.61 -4.04
C GLY A 203 11.89 16.17 -4.07
N GLY A 204 11.27 15.76 -5.18
CA GLY A 204 11.01 14.35 -5.51
C GLY A 204 12.27 13.60 -5.89
N SER A 205 12.20 12.27 -5.85
CA SER A 205 13.29 11.39 -6.28
C SER A 205 12.96 10.75 -7.61
N LEU A 206 13.95 10.62 -8.50
CA LEU A 206 13.89 9.70 -9.62
C LEU A 206 13.67 8.26 -9.12
N ALA A 207 13.14 7.40 -9.98
CA ALA A 207 12.77 6.01 -9.68
C ALA A 207 11.67 5.83 -8.63
N ARG A 208 11.19 6.89 -7.94
CA ARG A 208 10.16 6.77 -6.89
C ARG A 208 8.86 6.19 -7.42
N THR A 209 8.52 6.51 -8.66
CA THR A 209 7.30 6.06 -9.35
C THR A 209 7.40 4.57 -9.69
N GLU A 210 8.57 4.10 -10.09
CA GLU A 210 8.88 2.73 -10.49
C GLU A 210 9.13 1.80 -9.29
N ALA A 211 9.61 2.36 -8.18
CA ALA A 211 10.31 1.66 -7.10
C ALA A 211 9.62 0.39 -6.60
N THR A 212 8.31 0.42 -6.34
CA THR A 212 7.60 -0.73 -5.77
C THR A 212 7.46 -1.86 -6.79
N GLY A 213 7.11 -1.54 -8.04
CA GLY A 213 7.00 -2.54 -9.10
C GLY A 213 8.36 -3.14 -9.45
N PHE A 214 9.40 -2.30 -9.52
CA PHE A 214 10.76 -2.75 -9.78
C PHE A 214 11.30 -3.60 -8.62
N GLY A 215 11.14 -3.15 -7.39
CA GLY A 215 11.58 -3.87 -6.19
C GLY A 215 10.96 -5.26 -6.05
N LEU A 216 9.67 -5.39 -6.40
CA LEU A 216 8.99 -6.69 -6.44
C LEU A 216 9.65 -7.66 -7.42
N LEU A 217 10.00 -7.19 -8.62
CA LEU A 217 10.68 -8.02 -9.62
C LEU A 217 12.16 -8.24 -9.29
N TYR A 218 12.84 -7.29 -8.65
CA TYR A 218 14.20 -7.48 -8.12
C TYR A 218 14.23 -8.61 -7.09
N TYR A 219 13.31 -8.57 -6.12
CA TYR A 219 13.21 -9.61 -5.09
C TYR A 219 12.84 -10.97 -5.71
N THR A 220 11.85 -11.00 -6.59
CA THR A 220 11.43 -12.22 -7.29
C THR A 220 12.55 -12.81 -8.13
N HIS A 221 13.31 -11.98 -8.84
CA HIS A 221 14.44 -12.40 -9.65
C HIS A 221 15.56 -13.00 -8.79
N ALA A 222 15.90 -12.35 -7.66
CA ALA A 222 16.87 -12.88 -6.70
C ALA A 222 16.43 -14.22 -6.09
N MET A 223 15.15 -14.33 -5.71
CA MET A 223 14.56 -15.57 -5.18
C MET A 223 14.63 -16.72 -6.20
N LEU A 224 14.26 -16.48 -7.46
CA LEU A 224 14.35 -17.50 -8.50
C LEU A 224 15.80 -17.92 -8.75
N LYS A 225 16.73 -16.96 -8.79
CA LYS A 225 18.16 -17.25 -8.96
C LYS A 225 18.70 -18.14 -7.83
N ALA A 226 18.28 -17.90 -6.58
CA ALA A 226 18.66 -18.74 -5.44
C ALA A 226 18.13 -20.19 -5.55
N LEU A 227 17.06 -20.39 -6.31
CA LEU A 227 16.48 -21.70 -6.62
C LEU A 227 16.98 -22.29 -7.96
N GLY A 228 17.97 -21.67 -8.60
CA GLY A 228 18.49 -22.10 -9.90
C GLY A 228 17.54 -21.85 -11.08
N ASP A 229 16.60 -20.92 -10.95
CA ASP A 229 15.60 -20.56 -11.97
C ASP A 229 15.73 -19.09 -12.42
N THR A 230 15.03 -18.68 -13.48
CA THR A 230 15.09 -17.32 -14.06
C THR A 230 13.71 -16.77 -14.43
N LEU A 231 13.55 -15.46 -14.65
CA LEU A 231 12.30 -14.92 -15.20
C LEU A 231 12.22 -15.04 -16.73
N THR A 232 13.37 -15.23 -17.40
CA THR A 232 13.46 -15.26 -18.86
C THR A 232 12.56 -16.33 -19.45
N ASN A 233 11.81 -15.98 -20.49
CA ASN A 233 10.84 -16.82 -21.20
C ASN A 233 9.67 -17.35 -20.36
N LYS A 234 9.49 -16.88 -19.10
CA LYS A 234 8.33 -17.27 -18.29
C LYS A 234 7.11 -16.42 -18.60
N LYS A 235 5.94 -17.07 -18.57
CA LYS A 235 4.65 -16.39 -18.57
C LYS A 235 4.22 -16.04 -17.14
N ILE A 236 3.92 -14.78 -16.89
CA ILE A 236 3.57 -14.27 -15.56
C ILE A 236 2.16 -13.70 -15.60
N LYS A 237 1.37 -13.99 -14.57
CA LYS A 237 0.09 -13.31 -14.34
C LYS A 237 0.31 -12.20 -13.33
N ILE A 238 -0.02 -10.98 -13.72
CA ILE A 238 -0.09 -9.83 -12.83
C ILE A 238 -1.56 -9.41 -12.72
N SER A 239 -1.99 -9.16 -11.49
CA SER A 239 -3.24 -8.50 -11.16
C SER A 239 -2.98 -7.03 -10.86
N GLY A 240 -3.96 -6.18 -11.13
CA GLY A 240 -3.83 -4.74 -10.97
C GLY A 240 -3.34 -4.06 -12.25
N ALA A 241 -3.60 -2.76 -12.32
CA ALA A 241 -3.20 -1.85 -13.38
C ALA A 241 -2.84 -0.47 -12.81
N GLY A 242 -2.70 -0.37 -11.48
CA GLY A 242 -2.17 0.83 -10.84
C GLY A 242 -0.64 0.89 -10.96
N ASN A 243 -0.05 1.94 -10.40
CA ASN A 243 1.38 2.21 -10.40
C ASN A 243 2.25 0.94 -10.20
N VAL A 244 2.05 0.21 -9.09
CA VAL A 244 2.84 -1.01 -8.81
C VAL A 244 2.77 -2.04 -9.95
N ALA A 245 1.57 -2.32 -10.46
CA ALA A 245 1.38 -3.32 -11.50
C ALA A 245 2.00 -2.87 -12.83
N THR A 246 1.79 -1.61 -13.24
CA THR A 246 2.37 -1.04 -14.46
C THR A 246 3.89 -1.21 -14.49
N TYR A 247 4.57 -0.85 -13.40
CA TYR A 247 6.02 -0.92 -13.31
C TYR A 247 6.55 -2.33 -13.04
N ALA A 248 5.73 -3.21 -12.44
CA ALA A 248 6.03 -4.64 -12.36
C ALA A 248 5.98 -5.30 -13.75
N ILE A 249 5.02 -4.92 -14.60
CA ILE A 249 4.94 -5.38 -16.00
C ILE A 249 6.19 -4.93 -16.75
N GLN A 250 6.53 -3.64 -16.67
CA GLN A 250 7.74 -3.09 -17.28
C GLN A 250 8.98 -3.89 -16.89
N LYS A 251 9.24 -4.06 -15.59
CA LYS A 251 10.46 -4.74 -15.13
C LYS A 251 10.48 -6.22 -15.48
N ALA A 252 9.33 -6.89 -15.45
CA ALA A 252 9.21 -8.28 -15.88
C ALA A 252 9.56 -8.43 -17.37
N THR A 253 9.08 -7.52 -18.23
CA THR A 253 9.41 -7.49 -19.65
C THR A 253 10.90 -7.26 -19.88
N GLU A 254 11.54 -6.35 -19.13
CA GLU A 254 12.99 -6.13 -19.19
C GLU A 254 13.81 -7.38 -18.80
N TYR A 255 13.28 -8.23 -17.91
CA TYR A 255 13.87 -9.53 -17.57
C TYR A 255 13.56 -10.67 -18.56
N GLY A 256 12.91 -10.35 -19.69
CA GLY A 256 12.56 -11.33 -20.72
C GLY A 256 11.37 -12.21 -20.36
N ALA A 257 10.56 -11.82 -19.37
CA ALA A 257 9.30 -12.49 -19.08
C ALA A 257 8.15 -11.93 -19.92
N THR A 258 7.13 -12.74 -20.16
CA THR A 258 5.90 -12.31 -20.83
C THR A 258 4.77 -12.20 -19.80
N VAL A 259 4.38 -10.97 -19.46
CA VAL A 259 3.21 -10.78 -18.59
C VAL A 259 1.95 -10.89 -19.42
N ILE A 260 1.05 -11.82 -19.07
CA ILE A 260 -0.12 -12.14 -19.91
C ILE A 260 -1.44 -11.60 -19.36
N THR A 261 -1.44 -10.99 -18.17
CA THR A 261 -2.64 -10.40 -17.57
C THR A 261 -2.34 -9.07 -16.88
N CYS A 262 -3.35 -8.21 -16.81
CA CYS A 262 -3.48 -7.11 -15.87
C CYS A 262 -4.97 -6.90 -15.53
N SER A 263 -5.30 -6.26 -14.42
CA SER A 263 -6.69 -6.11 -13.98
C SER A 263 -6.99 -4.79 -13.27
N ASP A 264 -8.25 -4.39 -13.23
CA ASP A 264 -8.75 -3.39 -12.29
C ASP A 264 -10.07 -3.87 -11.68
N PHE A 265 -10.81 -3.00 -11.00
CA PHE A 265 -12.03 -3.40 -10.33
C PHE A 265 -13.15 -3.82 -11.29
N ASP A 266 -13.10 -3.42 -12.57
CA ASP A 266 -14.10 -3.78 -13.58
C ASP A 266 -13.80 -5.16 -14.21
N GLY A 267 -12.61 -5.73 -13.98
CA GLY A 267 -12.22 -7.06 -14.48
C GLY A 267 -10.76 -7.12 -14.93
N TYR A 268 -10.45 -8.09 -15.80
CA TYR A 268 -9.09 -8.29 -16.29
C TYR A 268 -8.98 -8.37 -17.81
N VAL A 269 -7.78 -8.07 -18.29
CA VAL A 269 -7.35 -8.28 -19.66
C VAL A 269 -6.40 -9.47 -19.69
N TYR A 270 -6.58 -10.33 -20.68
CA TYR A 270 -5.61 -11.38 -21.02
C TYR A 270 -5.07 -11.16 -22.43
N ASP A 271 -3.76 -10.94 -22.55
CA ASP A 271 -3.04 -10.87 -23.83
C ASP A 271 -1.98 -11.97 -23.87
N PRO A 272 -2.18 -13.05 -24.65
CA PRO A 272 -1.22 -14.14 -24.74
C PRO A 272 0.14 -13.71 -25.34
N ASN A 273 0.18 -12.57 -26.03
CA ASN A 273 1.38 -12.02 -26.65
C ASN A 273 2.16 -11.08 -25.71
N GLY A 274 1.65 -10.81 -24.51
CA GLY A 274 2.26 -9.90 -23.56
C GLY A 274 1.49 -8.59 -23.41
N ILE A 275 1.37 -8.12 -22.17
CA ILE A 275 0.80 -6.83 -21.82
C ILE A 275 1.82 -5.72 -22.12
N ASP A 276 1.43 -4.76 -22.94
CA ASP A 276 2.20 -3.54 -23.20
C ASP A 276 2.00 -2.53 -22.06
N TYR A 277 3.04 -2.38 -21.22
CA TYR A 277 2.98 -1.48 -20.07
C TYR A 277 2.83 -0.01 -20.45
N GLN A 278 3.26 0.42 -21.64
CA GLN A 278 3.12 1.82 -22.08
C GLN A 278 1.64 2.16 -22.33
N VAL A 279 0.89 1.21 -22.91
CA VAL A 279 -0.55 1.37 -23.10
C VAL A 279 -1.27 1.39 -21.74
N VAL A 280 -0.88 0.50 -20.81
CA VAL A 280 -1.42 0.52 -19.44
C VAL A 280 -1.13 1.85 -18.75
N LYS A 281 0.11 2.34 -18.85
CA LYS A 281 0.54 3.62 -18.28
C LYS A 281 -0.30 4.78 -18.81
N GLN A 282 -0.47 4.88 -20.13
CA GLN A 282 -1.28 5.93 -20.76
C GLN A 282 -2.72 5.92 -20.24
N ILE A 283 -3.37 4.75 -20.23
CA ILE A 283 -4.76 4.62 -19.76
C ILE A 283 -4.87 5.01 -18.29
N LYS A 284 -3.95 4.54 -17.44
CA LYS A 284 -4.13 4.59 -15.99
C LYS A 284 -3.54 5.83 -15.34
N GLU A 285 -2.45 6.38 -15.86
CA GLU A 285 -1.76 7.54 -15.27
C GLU A 285 -2.15 8.86 -15.93
N VAL A 286 -2.40 8.87 -17.25
CA VAL A 286 -2.72 10.10 -17.99
C VAL A 286 -4.24 10.30 -18.09
N GLU A 287 -4.95 9.32 -18.64
CA GLU A 287 -6.38 9.46 -18.96
C GLU A 287 -7.30 9.05 -17.82
N ARG A 288 -6.76 8.34 -16.80
CA ARG A 288 -7.51 7.78 -15.67
C ARG A 288 -8.66 6.85 -16.09
N GLY A 289 -8.48 6.17 -17.23
CA GLY A 289 -9.44 5.27 -17.84
C GLY A 289 -9.54 3.89 -17.19
N ARG A 290 -10.24 2.99 -17.89
CA ARG A 290 -10.48 1.60 -17.46
C ARG A 290 -9.65 0.61 -18.26
N ILE A 291 -9.22 -0.47 -17.61
CA ILE A 291 -8.32 -1.44 -18.26
C ILE A 291 -8.97 -2.13 -19.47
N LYS A 292 -10.30 -2.17 -19.55
CA LYS A 292 -11.06 -2.65 -20.73
C LYS A 292 -10.72 -1.92 -22.03
N GLU A 293 -10.22 -0.68 -21.95
CA GLU A 293 -9.78 0.13 -23.09
C GLU A 293 -8.49 -0.40 -23.72
N TYR A 294 -7.62 -1.08 -22.96
CA TYR A 294 -6.40 -1.70 -23.47
C TYR A 294 -6.70 -2.64 -24.64
N ALA A 295 -7.71 -3.50 -24.45
CA ALA A 295 -8.13 -4.45 -25.48
C ALA A 295 -8.75 -3.77 -26.72
N GLN A 296 -9.32 -2.57 -26.56
CA GLN A 296 -9.86 -1.80 -27.68
C GLN A 296 -8.75 -1.17 -28.53
N ARG A 297 -7.65 -0.74 -27.90
CA ARG A 297 -6.52 -0.07 -28.57
C ARG A 297 -5.70 -1.02 -29.44
N LEU A 298 -5.44 -2.23 -28.97
CA LEU A 298 -4.50 -3.11 -29.66
C LEU A 298 -5.11 -3.90 -30.83
N ARG A 299 -6.45 -3.97 -30.96
CA ARG A 299 -7.18 -4.68 -32.06
C ARG A 299 -6.58 -6.06 -32.43
N ARG A 300 -5.96 -6.78 -31.48
CA ARG A 300 -5.39 -8.13 -31.70
C ARG A 300 -6.48 -9.18 -31.53
N ARG A 301 -6.54 -10.16 -32.45
CA ARG A 301 -7.60 -11.21 -32.51
C ARG A 301 -7.78 -12.05 -31.23
N ASN A 302 -6.81 -12.08 -30.32
CA ASN A 302 -6.77 -13.03 -29.19
C ASN A 302 -6.81 -12.40 -27.78
N ILE A 303 -7.18 -11.12 -27.64
CA ILE A 303 -7.32 -10.49 -26.32
C ILE A 303 -8.67 -10.82 -25.72
N MET A 304 -8.68 -11.49 -24.56
CA MET A 304 -9.92 -11.82 -23.84
C MET A 304 -10.23 -10.79 -22.74
N LYS A 305 -11.52 -10.47 -22.59
CA LYS A 305 -12.06 -9.71 -21.46
C LYS A 305 -12.88 -10.63 -20.59
N ALA A 306 -12.73 -10.55 -19.27
CA ALA A 306 -13.65 -11.19 -18.34
C ALA A 306 -13.85 -10.33 -17.08
N LEU A 307 -15.08 -10.34 -16.59
CA LEU A 307 -15.53 -9.70 -15.36
C LEU A 307 -15.40 -10.70 -14.20
N PHE A 308 -14.81 -10.30 -13.07
CA PHE A 308 -15.05 -10.75 -11.67
C PHE A 308 -13.95 -10.26 -10.72
N GLY A 309 -14.23 -10.30 -9.40
CA GLY A 309 -13.61 -9.52 -8.31
C GLY A 309 -12.10 -9.65 -8.03
N ILE A 310 -11.59 -8.62 -7.35
CA ILE A 310 -10.17 -8.34 -7.14
C ILE A 310 -9.51 -9.32 -6.16
N LEU A 311 -8.38 -9.88 -6.58
CA LEU A 311 -7.29 -10.30 -5.70
C LEU A 311 -5.99 -9.75 -6.30
N ILE A 312 -5.19 -9.01 -5.52
CA ILE A 312 -3.85 -8.61 -5.93
C ILE A 312 -2.91 -9.78 -5.66
N GLN A 313 -2.59 -10.56 -6.69
CA GLN A 313 -1.64 -11.67 -6.62
C GLN A 313 -0.80 -11.71 -7.90
N ILE A 314 0.52 -11.59 -7.77
CA ILE A 314 1.43 -12.00 -8.84
C ILE A 314 1.61 -13.51 -8.72
N MET A 315 1.15 -14.24 -9.73
CA MET A 315 1.30 -15.69 -9.79
C MET A 315 2.22 -16.05 -10.94
N ILE A 316 3.39 -16.60 -10.62
CA ILE A 316 4.31 -17.19 -11.60
C ILE A 316 3.76 -18.57 -11.93
N LEU A 317 3.40 -18.79 -13.21
CA LEU A 317 2.62 -19.96 -13.67
C LEU A 317 3.33 -21.32 -13.54
N HIS A 318 4.52 -21.40 -12.96
CA HIS A 318 5.27 -22.66 -12.77
C HIS A 318 5.57 -23.01 -11.31
N TYR A 319 5.17 -22.19 -10.33
CA TYR A 319 5.33 -22.52 -8.91
C TYR A 319 4.01 -23.03 -8.32
N ARG A 320 3.96 -24.34 -7.99
CA ARG A 320 2.80 -24.96 -7.32
C ARG A 320 2.76 -24.54 -5.84
N ALA A 321 2.28 -23.33 -5.57
CA ALA A 321 1.60 -23.07 -4.30
C ALA A 321 0.18 -23.67 -4.39
N ARG A 322 -0.25 -24.39 -3.34
CA ARG A 322 -1.54 -25.11 -3.30
C ARG A 322 -2.71 -24.21 -3.77
N PRO A 323 -3.63 -24.71 -4.62
CA PRO A 323 -4.64 -23.87 -5.27
C PRO A 323 -5.74 -23.48 -4.28
N LYS A 324 -5.84 -22.19 -3.96
CA LYS A 324 -7.08 -21.58 -3.42
C LYS A 324 -7.90 -20.81 -4.47
N MET A 325 -7.61 -20.98 -5.77
CA MET A 325 -8.46 -20.48 -6.85
C MET A 325 -9.16 -21.65 -7.55
N LYS A 326 -10.47 -21.82 -7.30
CA LYS A 326 -11.33 -22.61 -8.19
C LYS A 326 -11.41 -21.88 -9.53
N SER A 327 -10.84 -22.46 -10.58
CA SER A 327 -10.95 -21.96 -11.95
C SER A 327 -12.41 -22.02 -12.41
N VAL A 328 -13.03 -20.88 -12.73
CA VAL A 328 -14.26 -20.85 -13.51
C VAL A 328 -13.88 -21.08 -14.98
N ARG A 329 -14.09 -22.29 -15.48
CA ARG A 329 -14.02 -22.58 -16.92
C ARG A 329 -15.26 -22.00 -17.58
N ILE A 330 -15.10 -20.95 -18.39
CA ILE A 330 -16.12 -20.54 -19.35
C ILE A 330 -16.12 -21.60 -20.46
N ARG A 331 -17.20 -22.40 -20.53
CA ARG A 331 -17.46 -23.27 -21.69
C ARG A 331 -17.62 -22.38 -22.92
N ARG A 332 -16.88 -22.69 -23.98
CA ARG A 332 -17.18 -22.18 -25.32
C ARG A 332 -18.49 -22.82 -25.77
N ASN A 333 -19.45 -22.02 -26.19
CA ASN A 333 -20.48 -22.46 -27.13
C ASN A 333 -19.91 -22.37 -28.54
#